data_AF-A0A2A2K2C1-F1
#
_entry.id   AF-A0A2A2K2C1-F1
#
_cell.length_a   1.000
_cell.length_b   1.000
_cell.length_c   1.000
_cell.angle_alpha   90.00
_cell.angle_beta   90.00
_cell.angle_gamma   90.00
#
_symmetry.space_group_name_H-M   'P 1'
#
loop_
_entity.id
_entity.type
_entity.pdbx_description
1 polymer ?
#
loop_
_entity_poly.entity_id
_entity_poly.type
_entity_poly.pdbx_seq_one_letter_code
_entity_poly.pdbx_strand_id
1 'polypeptide(L)'
;MWVLAFYGFILLIILPVVVGIWWYNSIKYSVDKVLLDTTQLFYYFIHRTPRMETNRMLMVLSGSFEFWKQYNKDIIERETDKLDLPRLMKSLPNVTEKSRERPLGMPYAVKARILIHAYLNRIPLESADLEEDQRYFK
;
A
#
# COMPACT_ATOMS: atom_id res chain seq x y z
N MET A 1 26.11 -44.87 -1.53
CA MET A 1 25.73 -44.10 -0.32
C MET A 1 25.48 -42.61 -0.58
N TRP A 2 26.17 -41.96 -1.52
CA TRP A 2 25.95 -40.53 -1.85
C TRP A 2 24.54 -40.16 -2.33
N VAL A 3 23.93 -41.02 -3.15
CA VAL A 3 22.58 -40.82 -3.67
C VAL A 3 21.54 -40.76 -2.54
N LEU A 4 21.64 -41.67 -1.56
CA LEU A 4 20.72 -41.73 -0.43
C LEU A 4 20.84 -40.48 0.49
N ALA A 5 22.07 -40.01 0.72
CA ALA A 5 22.33 -38.80 1.49
C ALA A 5 21.75 -37.55 0.81
N PHE A 6 21.85 -37.46 -0.51
CA PHE A 6 21.26 -36.36 -1.29
C PHE A 6 19.73 -36.33 -1.19
N TYR A 7 19.07 -37.48 -1.31
CA TYR A 7 17.62 -37.57 -1.12
C TYR A 7 17.20 -37.20 0.30
N GLY A 8 17.95 -37.65 1.32
CA GLY A 8 17.73 -37.26 2.71
C GLY A 8 17.81 -35.75 2.90
N PHE A 9 18.81 -35.09 2.31
CA PHE A 9 18.98 -33.64 2.36
C PHE A 9 17.83 -32.87 1.70
N ILE A 10 17.40 -33.30 0.50
CA ILE A 10 16.27 -32.66 -0.20
C ILE A 10 15.00 -32.73 0.64
N LEU A 11 14.69 -33.90 1.18
CA LEU A 11 13.43 -34.13 1.86
C LEU A 11 13.40 -33.48 3.25
N LEU A 12 14.50 -33.55 3.99
CA LEU A 12 14.56 -33.03 5.37
C LEU A 12 14.83 -31.54 5.47
N ILE A 13 15.45 -30.92 4.44
CA ILE A 13 15.87 -29.51 4.50
C ILE A 13 15.18 -28.71 3.39
N ILE A 14 15.32 -29.10 2.13
CA ILE A 14 14.81 -28.28 1.01
C ILE A 14 13.28 -28.23 1.04
N LEU A 15 12.62 -29.38 1.21
CA LEU A 15 11.17 -29.46 1.24
C LEU A 15 10.55 -28.58 2.35
N PRO A 16 10.93 -28.69 3.64
CA PRO A 16 10.36 -27.84 4.68
C PRO A 16 10.70 -26.35 4.50
N VAL A 17 11.87 -26.00 3.96
CA VAL A 17 12.22 -24.59 3.70
C VAL A 17 11.35 -24.00 2.59
N VAL A 18 11.22 -24.68 1.46
CA VAL A 18 10.41 -24.20 0.32
C VAL A 18 8.94 -24.12 0.71
N VAL A 19 8.41 -25.15 1.36
CA VAL A 19 7.02 -25.15 1.85
C VAL A 19 6.82 -24.06 2.90
N GLY A 20 7.78 -23.83 3.80
CA GLY A 20 7.72 -22.77 4.79
C GLY A 20 7.67 -21.38 4.17
N ILE A 21 8.52 -21.10 3.18
CA ILE A 21 8.52 -19.83 2.44
C ILE A 21 7.19 -19.64 1.70
N TRP A 22 6.71 -20.67 1.00
CA TRP A 22 5.44 -20.62 0.29
C TRP A 22 4.26 -20.37 1.24
N TRP A 23 4.20 -21.10 2.35
CA TRP A 23 3.14 -20.97 3.35
C TRP A 23 3.13 -19.56 3.95
N TYR A 24 4.30 -19.05 4.36
CA TYR A 24 4.41 -17.71 4.94
C TYR A 24 3.96 -16.62 3.96
N ASN A 25 4.32 -16.76 2.68
CA ASN A 25 3.84 -15.85 1.63
C ASN A 25 2.33 -16.02 1.38
N SER A 26 1.78 -17.23 1.50
CA SER A 26 0.36 -17.51 1.27
C SER A 26 -0.55 -16.98 2.39
N ILE A 27 -0.12 -17.01 3.66
CA ILE A 27 -0.95 -16.57 4.80
C ILE A 27 -0.96 -15.06 5.01
N LYS A 28 -0.03 -14.33 4.37
CA LYS A 28 0.11 -12.87 4.51
C LYS A 28 -1.07 -12.11 3.87
N TYR A 29 -1.72 -12.72 2.89
CA TYR A 29 -2.83 -12.15 2.15
C TYR A 29 -4.16 -12.78 2.59
N SER A 30 -5.19 -11.95 2.69
CA SER A 30 -6.58 -12.39 2.87
C SER A 30 -7.07 -13.17 1.64
N VAL A 31 -8.25 -13.78 1.75
CA VAL A 31 -8.93 -14.46 0.63
C VAL A 31 -9.09 -13.51 -0.58
N ASP A 32 -9.29 -12.21 -0.29
CA ASP A 32 -9.44 -11.16 -1.30
C ASP A 32 -8.10 -10.63 -1.85
N LYS A 33 -6.97 -11.31 -1.56
CA LYS A 33 -5.61 -10.90 -1.94
C LYS A 33 -5.15 -9.55 -1.37
N VAL A 34 -5.84 -9.02 -0.37
CA VAL A 34 -5.45 -7.81 0.37
C VAL A 34 -4.58 -8.20 1.56
N LEU A 35 -3.61 -7.36 1.91
CA LEU A 35 -2.78 -7.59 3.08
C LEU A 35 -3.61 -7.62 4.38
N LEU A 36 -3.39 -8.62 5.25
CA LEU A 36 -4.15 -8.75 6.51
C LEU A 36 -4.09 -7.49 7.39
N ASP A 37 -2.93 -6.84 7.45
CA ASP A 37 -2.74 -5.59 8.21
C ASP A 37 -3.64 -4.46 7.67
N THR A 38 -3.81 -4.38 6.34
CA THR A 38 -4.71 -3.41 5.69
C THR A 38 -6.17 -3.73 6.00
N THR A 39 -6.56 -5.01 5.99
CA THR A 39 -7.93 -5.43 6.35
C THR A 39 -8.25 -5.07 7.80
N GLN A 40 -7.33 -5.30 8.73
CA GLN A 40 -7.49 -4.91 10.14
C GLN A 40 -7.62 -3.39 10.30
N LEU A 41 -6.85 -2.63 9.54
CA LEU A 41 -6.93 -1.17 9.51
C LEU A 41 -8.32 -0.69 9.07
N PHE A 42 -8.84 -1.24 7.98
CA PHE A 42 -10.17 -0.90 7.47
C PHE A 42 -11.26 -1.26 8.46
N TYR A 43 -11.20 -2.48 9.04
CA TYR A 43 -12.15 -2.92 10.04
C TYR A 43 -12.17 -1.97 11.24
N TYR A 44 -10.99 -1.57 11.74
CA TYR A 44 -10.87 -0.61 12.83
C TYR A 44 -11.56 0.73 12.53
N PHE A 45 -11.31 1.32 11.37
CA PHE A 45 -11.90 2.63 11.02
C PHE A 45 -13.40 2.57 10.75
N ILE A 46 -13.87 1.52 10.07
CA ILE A 46 -15.30 1.33 9.78
C ILE A 46 -16.10 1.18 11.07
N HIS A 47 -15.58 0.41 12.05
CA HIS A 47 -16.24 0.26 13.34
C HIS A 47 -16.17 1.51 14.22
N ARG A 48 -15.06 2.23 14.19
CA ARG A 48 -14.87 3.44 15.00
C ARG A 48 -15.67 4.63 14.47
N THR A 49 -15.95 4.69 13.17
CA THR A 49 -16.65 5.82 12.55
C THR A 49 -17.64 5.33 11.49
N PRO A 50 -18.83 4.86 11.88
CA PRO A 50 -19.80 4.29 10.92
C PRO A 50 -20.43 5.32 9.97
N ARG A 51 -20.37 6.63 10.31
CA ARG A 51 -20.78 7.74 9.44
C ARG A 51 -19.54 8.46 8.90
N MET A 52 -18.90 7.86 7.91
CA MET A 52 -17.74 8.47 7.24
C MET A 52 -18.17 9.24 5.99
N GLU A 53 -17.78 10.51 5.94
CA GLU A 53 -17.83 11.32 4.72
C GLU A 53 -16.89 10.74 3.65
N THR A 54 -17.20 10.99 2.37
CA THR A 54 -16.43 10.47 1.22
C THR A 54 -14.94 10.83 1.28
N ASN A 55 -14.60 12.04 1.73
CA ASN A 55 -13.20 12.46 1.91
C ASN A 55 -12.48 11.61 2.97
N ARG A 56 -13.16 11.25 4.06
CA ARG A 56 -12.60 10.42 5.13
C ARG A 56 -12.48 8.96 4.69
N MET A 57 -13.40 8.48 3.84
CA MET A 57 -13.28 7.18 3.19
C MET A 57 -12.05 7.10 2.28
N LEU A 58 -11.84 8.12 1.43
CA LEU A 58 -10.65 8.20 0.57
C LEU A 58 -9.35 8.28 1.39
N MET A 59 -9.38 9.00 2.51
CA MET A 59 -8.26 9.06 3.42
C MET A 59 -7.93 7.69 4.03
N VAL A 60 -8.93 6.94 4.49
CA VAL A 60 -8.70 5.58 5.00
C VAL A 60 -8.19 4.64 3.91
N LEU A 61 -8.74 4.72 2.70
CA LEU A 61 -8.27 3.94 1.55
C LEU A 61 -6.80 4.24 1.23
N SER A 62 -6.41 5.52 1.23
CA SER A 62 -5.03 5.94 1.00
C SER A 62 -4.07 5.50 2.11
N GLY A 63 -4.58 5.14 3.30
CA GLY A 63 -3.79 4.64 4.41
C GLY A 63 -3.37 3.18 4.29
N SER A 64 -3.81 2.46 3.25
CA SER A 64 -3.52 1.05 3.02
C SER A 64 -2.02 0.77 3.03
N PHE A 65 -1.61 -0.30 3.73
CA PHE A 65 -0.18 -0.66 3.83
C PHE A 65 0.41 -1.16 2.51
N GLU A 66 -0.42 -1.50 1.54
CA GLU A 66 -0.01 -1.83 0.18
C GLU A 66 0.71 -0.68 -0.51
N PHE A 67 0.39 0.56 -0.11
CA PHE A 67 1.03 1.77 -0.61
C PHE A 67 2.34 2.11 0.10
N TRP A 68 2.73 1.30 1.07
CA TRP A 68 3.95 1.53 1.83
C TRP A 68 5.11 0.73 1.26
N LYS A 69 6.23 1.42 1.03
CA LYS A 69 7.49 0.85 0.53
C LYS A 69 7.99 -0.38 1.32
N GLN A 70 7.66 -0.47 2.61
CA GLN A 70 8.06 -1.61 3.44
C GLN A 70 7.36 -2.91 3.03
N TYR A 71 6.11 -2.82 2.56
CA TYR A 71 5.31 -3.97 2.16
C TYR A 71 5.34 -4.19 0.65
N ASN A 72 5.49 -3.11 -0.14
CA ASN A 72 5.61 -3.17 -1.59
C ASN A 72 6.87 -2.44 -2.08
N LYS A 73 7.82 -3.20 -2.63
CA LYS A 73 9.10 -2.65 -3.15
C LYS A 73 8.95 -1.93 -4.49
N ASP A 74 7.82 -2.11 -5.17
CA ASP A 74 7.55 -1.46 -6.46
C ASP A 74 7.25 0.04 -6.27
N ILE A 75 6.96 0.46 -5.04
CA ILE A 75 6.65 1.86 -4.73
C ILE A 75 7.93 2.65 -4.52
N ILE A 76 8.10 3.67 -5.37
CA ILE A 76 9.25 4.55 -5.36
C ILE A 76 8.91 5.81 -4.55
N GLU A 77 9.72 6.08 -3.54
CA GLU A 77 9.69 7.34 -2.80
C GLU A 77 10.83 8.21 -3.31
N ARG A 78 10.51 9.28 -4.06
CA ARG A 78 11.48 10.22 -4.62
C ARG A 78 11.52 11.49 -3.78
N GLU A 79 12.65 12.21 -3.80
CA GLU A 79 12.74 13.51 -3.12
C GLU A 79 11.99 14.62 -3.86
N THR A 80 11.86 14.50 -5.19
CA THR A 80 11.08 15.39 -6.07
C THR A 80 9.61 15.45 -5.66
N ASP A 81 9.04 14.31 -5.22
CA ASP A 81 7.67 14.21 -4.74
C ASP A 81 7.36 15.20 -3.60
N LYS A 82 8.35 15.57 -2.78
CA LYS A 82 8.18 16.53 -1.68
C LYS A 82 7.87 17.94 -2.19
N LEU A 83 8.24 18.28 -3.43
CA LEU A 83 7.96 19.57 -4.06
C LEU A 83 6.67 19.54 -4.89
N ASP A 84 6.42 18.44 -5.60
CA ASP A 84 5.30 18.33 -6.54
C ASP A 84 3.98 18.01 -5.82
N LEU A 85 4.00 17.15 -4.80
CA LEU A 85 2.79 16.78 -4.05
C LEU A 85 2.12 17.99 -3.37
N PRO A 86 2.85 18.93 -2.71
CA PRO A 86 2.22 20.13 -2.15
C PRO A 86 1.64 21.08 -3.20
N ARG A 87 2.23 21.15 -4.40
CA ARG A 87 1.70 21.96 -5.51
C ARG A 87 0.38 21.37 -5.99
N LEU A 88 0.37 20.06 -6.24
CA LEU A 88 -0.83 19.33 -6.63
C LEU A 88 -1.91 19.45 -5.54
N MET A 89 -1.57 19.23 -4.27
CA MET A 89 -2.51 19.35 -3.14
C MET A 89 -3.21 20.72 -3.06
N LYS A 90 -2.55 21.83 -3.44
CA LYS A 90 -3.18 23.16 -3.48
C LYS A 90 -4.20 23.30 -4.61
N SER A 91 -3.99 22.62 -5.73
CA SER A 91 -4.92 22.64 -6.87
C SER A 91 -6.16 21.77 -6.65
N LEU A 92 -6.12 20.84 -5.68
CA LEU A 92 -7.24 19.96 -5.40
C LEU A 92 -8.19 20.50 -4.32
N PRO A 93 -9.51 20.49 -4.56
CA PRO A 93 -10.48 20.80 -3.53
C PRO A 93 -10.53 19.68 -2.47
N ASN A 94 -10.69 20.06 -1.20
CA ASN A 94 -10.97 19.16 -0.06
C ASN A 94 -9.91 18.13 0.36
N VAL A 95 -8.65 18.23 -0.10
CA VAL A 95 -7.54 17.35 0.37
C VAL A 95 -7.00 17.78 1.76
N THR A 96 -7.50 18.91 2.29
CA THR A 96 -6.96 19.65 3.44
C THR A 96 -7.19 19.03 4.82
N GLU A 97 -7.78 17.84 4.93
CA GLU A 97 -7.81 17.14 6.23
C GLU A 97 -6.42 16.61 6.57
N LYS A 98 -5.63 17.38 7.33
CA LYS A 98 -4.41 16.89 7.96
C LYS A 98 -4.80 15.92 9.08
N SER A 99 -4.98 14.64 8.76
CA SER A 99 -5.16 13.62 9.80
C SER A 99 -3.84 13.39 10.53
N ARG A 100 -3.80 13.77 11.80
CA ARG A 100 -2.69 13.42 12.71
C ARG A 100 -2.75 11.96 13.17
N GLU A 101 -3.82 11.24 12.85
CA GLU A 101 -3.97 9.82 13.19
C GLU A 101 -3.03 8.96 12.32
N ARG A 102 -2.21 8.14 12.96
CA ARG A 102 -1.42 7.11 12.26
C ARG A 102 -2.35 5.96 11.85
N PRO A 103 -2.20 5.38 10.65
CA PRO A 103 -1.17 5.61 9.63
C PRO A 103 -1.51 6.70 8.59
N LEU A 104 -2.68 7.34 8.68
CA LEU A 104 -3.20 8.28 7.68
C LEU A 104 -2.32 9.52 7.44
N GLY A 105 -1.54 9.94 8.45
CA GLY A 105 -0.59 11.05 8.35
C GLY A 105 0.80 10.69 7.81
N MET A 106 1.06 9.42 7.45
CA MET A 106 2.37 9.02 6.92
C MET A 106 2.59 9.54 5.49
N PRO A 107 3.84 9.80 5.06
CA PRO A 107 4.13 10.38 3.75
C PRO A 107 3.59 9.53 2.59
N TYR A 108 3.66 8.20 2.70
CA TYR A 108 3.11 7.28 1.68
C TYR A 108 1.59 7.44 1.54
N ALA A 109 0.87 7.56 2.66
CA ALA A 109 -0.58 7.70 2.67
C ALA A 109 -1.02 9.04 2.10
N VAL A 110 -0.29 10.12 2.43
CA VAL A 110 -0.53 11.45 1.86
C VAL A 110 -0.28 11.45 0.35
N LYS A 111 0.79 10.82 -0.13
CA LYS A 111 1.08 10.66 -1.57
C LYS A 111 -0.05 9.91 -2.28
N ALA A 112 -0.43 8.73 -1.78
CA ALA A 112 -1.52 7.93 -2.33
C ALA A 112 -2.83 8.72 -2.38
N ARG A 113 -3.15 9.46 -1.31
CA ARG A 113 -4.37 10.28 -1.23
C ARG A 113 -4.39 11.34 -2.34
N ILE A 114 -3.30 12.08 -2.50
CA ILE A 114 -3.21 13.15 -3.51
C ILE A 114 -3.37 12.56 -4.91
N LEU A 115 -2.70 11.43 -5.20
CA LEU A 115 -2.77 10.76 -6.50
C LEU A 115 -4.17 10.22 -6.83
N ILE A 116 -4.83 9.59 -5.85
CA ILE A 116 -6.21 9.09 -5.98
C ILE A 116 -7.16 10.27 -6.21
N HIS A 117 -7.03 11.34 -5.44
CA HIS A 117 -7.89 12.52 -5.64
C HIS A 117 -7.63 13.21 -6.98
N ALA A 118 -6.38 13.22 -7.47
CA ALA A 118 -6.04 13.79 -8.79
C ALA A 118 -6.70 12.96 -9.90
N TYR A 119 -6.68 11.62 -9.76
CA TYR A 119 -7.35 10.71 -10.67
C TYR A 119 -8.87 10.94 -10.70
N LEU A 120 -9.50 10.98 -9.53
CA LEU A 120 -10.95 11.16 -9.41
C LEU A 120 -11.43 12.51 -9.98
N ASN A 121 -10.64 13.57 -9.81
CA ASN A 121 -10.94 14.90 -10.36
C ASN A 121 -10.46 15.08 -11.81
N ARG A 122 -9.85 14.06 -12.42
CA ARG A 122 -9.29 14.09 -13.79
C ARG A 122 -8.31 15.25 -14.02
N ILE A 123 -7.52 15.57 -13.01
CA ILE A 123 -6.49 16.62 -13.10
C ILE A 123 -5.24 15.98 -13.72
N PRO A 124 -4.70 16.53 -14.83
CA PRO A 124 -3.49 16.01 -15.44
C PRO A 124 -2.29 16.23 -14.50
N LEU A 125 -1.39 15.24 -14.44
CA LEU A 125 -0.15 15.34 -13.68
C LEU A 125 0.93 15.97 -14.57
N GLU A 126 1.71 16.91 -14.04
CA GLU A 126 2.73 17.62 -14.83
C GLU A 126 4.00 16.78 -15.07
N SER A 127 4.25 15.77 -14.23
CA SER A 127 5.44 14.92 -14.31
C SER A 127 5.11 13.50 -14.74
N ALA A 128 5.86 12.96 -15.70
CA ALA A 128 5.74 11.57 -16.15
C ALA A 128 5.95 10.54 -15.00
N ASP A 129 6.83 10.85 -14.04
CA ASP A 129 7.11 9.97 -12.90
C ASP A 129 5.88 9.80 -11.98
N LEU A 130 5.14 10.88 -11.72
CA LEU A 130 3.89 10.81 -10.95
C LEU A 130 2.79 10.09 -11.72
N GLU A 131 2.78 10.16 -13.06
CA GLU A 131 1.83 9.38 -13.88
C GLU A 131 2.13 7.88 -13.80
N GLU A 132 3.40 7.49 -13.82
CA GLU A 132 3.80 6.09 -13.62
C GLU A 132 3.36 5.60 -12.24
N ASP A 133 3.62 6.39 -11.20
CA ASP A 133 3.15 6.07 -9.85
C ASP A 133 1.62 5.98 -9.81
N GLN A 134 0.89 6.89 -10.48
CA GLN A 134 -0.57 6.87 -10.54
C GLN A 134 -1.13 5.61 -11.22
N ARG A 135 -0.40 5.02 -12.19
CA ARG A 135 -0.80 3.76 -12.84
C ARG A 135 -0.83 2.58 -11.88
N TYR A 136 -0.01 2.57 -10.83
CA TYR A 136 -0.07 1.54 -9.81
C TYR A 136 -1.37 1.59 -8.97
N PHE A 137 -2.04 2.74 -8.95
CA PHE A 137 -3.32 2.92 -8.24
C PHE A 137 -4.54 2.74 -9.16
N LYS A 138 -4.34 2.55 -10.47
CA LYS A 138 -5.40 2.37 -11.48
C LYS A 138 -5.74 0.89 -11.67
#